data_AF-A0AAT9HQM2-F1
#
_entry.id   AF-A0AAT9HQM2-F1
#
_cell.length_a   1.000
_cell.length_b   1.000
_cell.length_c   1.000
_cell.angle_alpha   90.00
_cell.angle_beta   90.00
_cell.angle_gamma   90.00
#
_symmetry.space_group_name_H-M   'P 1'
#
loop_
_entity.id
_entity.type
_entity.pdbx_description
1 polymer ?
#
loop_
_entity_poly.entity_id
_entity_poly.type
_entity_poly.pdbx_seq_one_letter_code
_entity_poly.pdbx_strand_id
1 'polypeptide(L)'
;MPVQMVVADAGTHLAFHDSSWDGTVTLGEGEEGAGSGHDRAGTSELRMDGGPLRCWVVVGTPARVLLAWASLTGAPALPPAWALGHHHVYASSGGEEEVRRIVAGYREHGLPLDAVHLGVGHLSSRRVFTVDDERFPKLPVLADELRREGIRLVSVVGPAVGSEPGVAVYDEGVERDAFVRDASGQVVRGVGWTGDVVFPDFTDARVRAWWGGLYAERLAQGFAGFWHSVNEPTSFTAFGEPTLPRSARHALDGRGGDHREAHNVYGLCMGRAAYEGLRERAPRSVRSCSRVPGGPGCSGTAGRGRARW
;
A
#
# COMPACT_ATOMS: atom_id res chain seq x y z
N MET A 1 -1.12 -5.38 -10.25
CA MET A 1 -0.17 -5.08 -11.35
C MET A 1 -0.22 -6.20 -12.38
N PRO A 2 -0.75 -5.96 -13.59
CA PRO A 2 -0.84 -6.99 -14.63
C PRO A 2 0.48 -7.10 -15.41
N VAL A 3 1.42 -7.88 -14.87
CA VAL A 3 2.71 -8.22 -15.51
C VAL A 3 2.82 -9.74 -15.66
N GLN A 4 3.23 -10.19 -16.83
CA GLN A 4 3.50 -11.59 -17.14
C GLN A 4 4.93 -11.73 -17.63
N MET A 5 5.69 -12.66 -17.06
CA MET A 5 7.02 -13.04 -17.53
C MET A 5 6.99 -14.50 -17.96
N VAL A 6 7.44 -14.78 -19.17
CA VAL A 6 7.55 -16.13 -19.73
C VAL A 6 9.03 -16.44 -19.91
N VAL A 7 9.45 -17.58 -19.38
CA VAL A 7 10.81 -18.12 -19.52
C VAL A 7 10.69 -19.45 -20.24
N ALA A 8 11.28 -19.56 -21.43
CA ALA A 8 11.32 -20.76 -22.24
C ALA A 8 12.72 -20.95 -22.84
N ASP A 9 13.00 -22.16 -23.35
CA ASP A 9 14.27 -22.47 -24.01
C ASP A 9 14.51 -21.57 -25.24
N ALA A 10 13.44 -21.22 -25.96
CA ALA A 10 13.49 -20.30 -27.10
C ALA A 10 13.79 -18.84 -26.70
N GLY A 11 13.63 -18.48 -25.43
CA GLY A 11 13.90 -17.14 -24.92
C GLY A 11 12.99 -16.72 -23.77
N THR A 12 13.26 -15.52 -23.27
CA THR A 12 12.49 -14.90 -22.18
C THR A 12 11.88 -13.59 -22.64
N HIS A 13 10.62 -13.37 -22.28
CA HIS A 13 9.94 -12.11 -22.49
C HIS A 13 9.07 -11.71 -21.29
N LEU A 14 8.82 -10.42 -21.16
CA LEU A 14 7.93 -9.83 -20.17
C LEU A 14 6.90 -8.95 -20.89
N ALA A 15 5.63 -9.16 -20.61
CA ALA A 15 4.52 -8.31 -21.04
C ALA A 15 3.96 -7.57 -19.81
N PHE A 16 3.97 -6.24 -19.86
CA PHE A 16 3.32 -5.39 -18.87
C PHE A 16 2.17 -4.62 -19.50
N HIS A 17 1.00 -4.68 -18.88
CA HIS A 17 -0.18 -3.94 -19.33
C HIS A 17 -0.40 -2.71 -18.42
N ASP A 18 -0.38 -1.48 -18.96
CA ASP A 18 -0.67 -0.26 -18.19
C ASP A 18 -2.16 -0.13 -17.94
N SER A 19 -2.66 -0.86 -16.96
CA SER A 19 -4.05 -0.69 -16.58
C SER A 19 -4.27 -0.91 -15.10
N SER A 20 -5.10 -0.04 -14.55
CA SER A 20 -5.64 -0.12 -13.20
C SER A 20 -7.04 -0.73 -13.15
N TRP A 21 -7.63 -1.02 -14.31
CA TRP A 21 -8.94 -1.64 -14.41
C TRP A 21 -8.87 -3.11 -13.99
N ASP A 22 -10.01 -3.63 -13.54
CA ASP A 22 -10.14 -5.07 -13.30
C ASP A 22 -10.00 -5.86 -14.60
N GLY A 23 -9.59 -7.11 -14.46
CA GLY A 23 -9.36 -7.98 -15.59
C GLY A 23 -9.11 -9.43 -15.19
N THR A 24 -9.05 -10.30 -16.19
CA THR A 24 -8.80 -11.73 -16.05
C THR A 24 -7.64 -12.14 -16.94
N VAL A 25 -6.79 -13.04 -16.44
CA VAL A 25 -5.75 -13.71 -17.22
C VAL A 25 -6.09 -15.18 -17.29
N THR A 26 -6.28 -15.69 -18.51
CA THR A 26 -6.49 -17.12 -18.78
C THR A 26 -5.23 -17.68 -19.41
N LEU A 27 -4.67 -18.73 -18.82
CA LEU A 27 -3.51 -19.44 -19.35
C LEU A 27 -3.96 -20.79 -19.91
N GLY A 28 -3.55 -21.08 -21.14
CA GLY A 28 -3.68 -22.39 -21.75
C GLY A 28 -2.31 -23.05 -21.84
N GLU A 29 -2.19 -24.27 -21.34
CA GLU A 29 -0.95 -25.03 -21.47
C GLU A 29 -0.72 -25.41 -22.93
N GLY A 30 0.55 -25.37 -23.36
CA GLY A 30 0.95 -25.93 -24.64
C GLY A 30 1.06 -27.45 -24.55
N GLU A 31 1.30 -28.10 -25.68
CA GLU A 31 1.63 -29.52 -25.73
C GLU A 31 2.91 -29.70 -26.54
N GLU A 32 3.90 -30.38 -25.98
CA GLU A 32 5.07 -30.82 -26.74
C GLU A 32 4.65 -31.95 -27.70
N GLY A 33 5.09 -31.87 -28.95
CA GLY A 33 4.79 -32.88 -29.96
C GLY A 33 5.46 -34.21 -29.64
N ALA A 34 4.71 -35.32 -29.71
CA ALA A 34 5.30 -36.65 -29.58
C ALA A 34 6.03 -37.06 -30.86
N GLY A 35 7.32 -37.40 -30.77
CA GLY A 35 8.12 -37.91 -31.90
C GLY A 35 8.37 -36.85 -32.96
N SER A 36 7.78 -37.01 -34.15
CA SER A 36 7.81 -36.00 -35.23
C SER A 36 6.60 -35.06 -35.22
N GLY A 37 5.76 -35.11 -34.19
CA GLY A 37 4.62 -34.22 -34.02
C GLY A 37 5.05 -32.77 -33.79
N HIS A 38 4.21 -31.82 -34.17
CA HIS A 38 4.46 -30.41 -33.90
C HIS A 38 4.04 -30.03 -32.47
N ASP A 39 4.81 -29.16 -31.85
CA ASP A 39 4.41 -28.51 -30.60
C ASP A 39 3.17 -27.65 -30.82
N ARG A 40 2.27 -27.65 -29.84
CA ARG A 40 1.23 -26.62 -29.70
C ARG A 40 1.69 -25.59 -28.68
N ALA A 41 1.77 -24.34 -29.12
CA ALA A 41 2.09 -23.24 -28.22
C ALA A 41 1.01 -23.09 -27.14
N GLY A 42 1.45 -22.84 -25.90
CA GLY A 42 0.56 -22.36 -24.86
C GLY A 42 -0.01 -20.99 -25.19
N THR A 43 -1.12 -20.63 -24.55
CA THR A 43 -1.81 -19.36 -24.75
C THR A 43 -1.87 -18.54 -23.46
N SER A 44 -1.88 -17.22 -23.62
CA SER A 44 -2.15 -16.28 -22.54
C SER A 44 -3.14 -15.25 -23.06
N GLU A 45 -4.32 -15.21 -22.46
CA GLU A 45 -5.37 -14.26 -22.81
C GLU A 45 -5.62 -13.32 -21.63
N LEU A 46 -5.34 -12.03 -21.82
CA LEU A 46 -5.71 -10.97 -20.89
C LEU A 46 -7.00 -10.29 -21.38
N ARG A 47 -8.03 -10.29 -20.54
CA ARG A 47 -9.22 -9.45 -20.70
C ARG A 47 -9.25 -8.37 -19.64
N MET A 48 -9.50 -7.13 -20.03
CA MET A 48 -9.66 -5.99 -19.12
C MET A 48 -11.09 -5.47 -19.24
N ASP A 49 -11.68 -5.09 -18.11
CA ASP A 49 -13.06 -4.56 -18.05
C ASP A 49 -13.16 -3.14 -18.63
N GLY A 50 -12.03 -2.45 -18.78
CA GLY A 50 -11.97 -1.13 -19.38
C GLY A 50 -10.55 -0.58 -19.51
N GLY A 51 -10.49 0.73 -19.76
CA GLY A 51 -9.25 1.46 -19.99
C GLY A 51 -8.67 1.26 -21.40
N PRO A 52 -7.69 2.09 -21.79
CA PRO A 52 -7.00 1.93 -23.06
C PRO A 52 -6.03 0.75 -23.02
N LEU A 53 -5.90 0.03 -24.13
CA LEU A 53 -4.85 -0.97 -24.29
C LEU A 53 -3.48 -0.27 -24.38
N ARG A 54 -2.70 -0.36 -23.31
CA ARG A 54 -1.30 0.06 -23.24
C ARG A 54 -0.47 -1.14 -22.81
N CYS A 55 0.47 -1.56 -23.64
CA CYS A 55 1.28 -2.75 -23.40
C CYS A 55 2.74 -2.48 -23.75
N TRP A 56 3.65 -2.94 -22.89
CA TRP A 56 5.09 -3.01 -23.17
C TRP A 56 5.52 -4.45 -23.17
N VAL A 57 6.21 -4.85 -24.24
CA VAL A 57 6.81 -6.16 -24.36
C VAL A 57 8.32 -6.00 -24.38
N VAL A 58 9.00 -6.67 -23.46
CA VAL A 58 10.46 -6.66 -23.35
C VAL A 58 10.97 -8.08 -23.56
N VAL A 59 11.92 -8.24 -24.48
CA VAL A 59 12.55 -9.54 -24.78
C VAL A 59 14.03 -9.48 -24.42
N GLY A 60 14.55 -10.57 -23.84
CA GLY A 60 15.96 -10.70 -23.52
C GLY A 60 16.18 -11.69 -22.38
N THR A 61 17.42 -11.82 -21.90
CA THR A 61 17.73 -12.63 -20.71
C THR A 61 16.88 -12.21 -19.51
N PRO A 62 16.57 -13.11 -18.55
CA PRO A 62 15.85 -12.78 -17.32
C PRO A 62 16.32 -11.49 -16.62
N ALA A 63 17.64 -11.30 -16.47
CA ALA A 63 18.20 -10.09 -15.86
C ALA A 63 17.86 -8.81 -16.65
N ARG A 64 17.92 -8.87 -17.98
CA ARG A 64 17.63 -7.73 -18.87
C ARG A 64 16.15 -7.34 -18.83
N VAL A 65 15.24 -8.32 -18.85
CA VAL A 65 13.80 -8.01 -18.80
C VAL A 65 13.42 -7.40 -17.46
N LEU A 66 13.98 -7.90 -16.35
CA LEU A 66 13.76 -7.34 -15.01
C LEU A 66 14.36 -5.93 -14.87
N LEU A 67 15.54 -5.67 -15.44
CA LEU A 67 16.16 -4.34 -15.42
C LEU A 67 15.37 -3.32 -16.23
N ALA A 68 14.91 -3.70 -17.43
CA ALA A 68 14.04 -2.85 -18.25
C ALA A 68 12.72 -2.56 -17.54
N TRP A 69 12.15 -3.58 -16.89
CA TRP A 69 10.93 -3.44 -16.10
C TRP A 69 11.10 -2.44 -14.95
N ALA A 70 12.18 -2.58 -14.16
CA ALA A 70 12.52 -1.65 -13.09
C ALA A 70 12.81 -0.23 -13.60
N SER A 71 13.33 -0.09 -14.83
CA SER A 71 13.55 1.22 -15.45
C SER A 71 12.23 1.91 -15.83
N LEU A 72 11.21 1.13 -16.20
CA LEU A 72 9.88 1.65 -16.55
C LEU A 72 9.04 2.02 -15.32
N THR A 73 9.07 1.20 -14.27
CA THR A 73 8.17 1.37 -13.09
C THR A 73 8.86 1.85 -11.82
N GLY A 74 10.17 1.98 -11.86
CA GLY A 74 10.99 2.33 -10.72
C GLY A 74 11.61 1.12 -10.04
N ALA A 75 12.86 1.29 -9.62
CA ALA A 75 13.56 0.32 -8.80
C ALA A 75 12.94 0.22 -7.39
N PRO A 76 13.04 -0.95 -6.74
CA PRO A 76 12.64 -1.09 -5.33
C PRO A 76 13.42 -0.10 -4.45
N ALA A 77 12.74 0.47 -3.46
CA ALA A 77 13.41 1.26 -2.44
C ALA A 77 14.31 0.35 -1.59
N LEU A 78 15.43 0.90 -1.09
CA LEU A 78 16.35 0.17 -0.22
C LEU A 78 15.76 0.10 1.19
N PRO A 79 15.29 -1.06 1.67
CA PRO A 79 14.73 -1.15 3.02
C PRO A 79 15.79 -0.87 4.08
N PRO A 80 15.39 -0.44 5.29
CA PRO A 80 16.32 -0.27 6.38
C PRO A 80 16.75 -1.66 6.86
N ALA A 81 17.97 -1.81 7.40
CA ALA A 81 18.51 -3.12 7.76
C ALA A 81 17.57 -3.93 8.68
N TRP A 82 16.93 -3.27 9.65
CA TRP A 82 16.00 -3.92 10.57
C TRP A 82 14.78 -4.56 9.87
N ALA A 83 14.35 -4.03 8.71
CA ALA A 83 13.19 -4.56 8.01
C ALA A 83 13.45 -5.90 7.29
N LEU A 84 14.72 -6.31 7.20
CA LEU A 84 15.13 -7.62 6.68
C LEU A 84 15.27 -8.67 7.81
N GLY A 85 15.09 -8.24 9.06
CA GLY A 85 15.21 -9.07 10.25
C GLY A 85 13.93 -9.81 10.63
N HIS A 86 13.92 -10.43 11.81
CA HIS A 86 12.75 -11.19 12.27
C HIS A 86 11.70 -10.26 12.89
N HIS A 87 10.46 -10.34 12.43
CA HIS A 87 9.37 -9.47 12.88
C HIS A 87 8.29 -10.29 13.61
N HIS A 88 7.79 -9.75 14.72
CA HIS A 88 6.64 -10.30 15.44
C HIS A 88 5.39 -9.44 15.18
N VAL A 89 4.28 -10.07 14.79
CA VAL A 89 3.00 -9.37 14.60
C VAL A 89 2.11 -9.59 15.82
N TYR A 90 1.82 -8.50 16.50
CA TYR A 90 0.97 -8.47 17.68
C TYR A 90 -0.40 -7.88 17.32
N ALA A 91 -1.37 -8.77 17.07
CA ALA A 91 -2.72 -8.40 16.65
C ALA A 91 -3.78 -8.46 17.78
N SER A 92 -3.38 -8.57 19.05
CA SER A 92 -4.31 -8.67 20.18
C SER A 92 -4.46 -7.36 20.96
N SER A 93 -5.37 -7.35 21.94
CA SER A 93 -5.81 -6.15 22.68
C SER A 93 -5.03 -5.90 23.98
N GLY A 94 -3.85 -6.46 24.17
CA GLY A 94 -3.01 -6.17 25.33
C GLY A 94 -2.22 -4.87 25.15
N GLY A 95 -1.63 -4.41 26.26
CA GLY A 95 -0.91 -3.14 26.35
C GLY A 95 0.61 -3.29 26.31
N GLU A 96 1.30 -2.26 26.77
CA GLU A 96 2.78 -2.21 26.74
C GLU A 96 3.46 -3.37 27.49
N GLU A 97 2.90 -3.81 28.61
CA GLU A 97 3.45 -4.92 29.41
C GLU A 97 3.46 -6.23 28.63
N GLU A 98 2.46 -6.44 27.79
CA GLU A 98 2.39 -7.61 26.92
C GLU A 98 3.48 -7.57 25.85
N VAL A 99 3.74 -6.38 25.28
CA VAL A 99 4.84 -6.18 24.34
C VAL A 99 6.19 -6.45 25.01
N ARG A 100 6.40 -5.93 26.23
CA ARG A 100 7.62 -6.20 27.02
C ARG A 100 7.78 -7.69 27.30
N ARG A 101 6.70 -8.38 27.67
CA ARG A 101 6.70 -9.84 27.92
C ARG A 101 7.08 -10.63 26.67
N ILE A 102 6.54 -10.27 25.50
CA ILE A 102 6.88 -10.91 24.23
C ILE A 102 8.38 -10.71 23.94
N VAL A 103 8.88 -9.48 24.02
CA VAL A 103 10.29 -9.15 23.77
C VAL A 103 11.22 -9.89 24.73
N ALA A 104 10.87 -9.93 26.02
CA ALA A 104 11.60 -10.70 27.03
C ALA A 104 11.63 -12.21 26.70
N GLY A 105 10.51 -12.76 26.21
CA GLY A 105 10.44 -14.15 25.77
C GLY A 105 11.39 -14.47 24.62
N TYR A 106 11.46 -13.63 23.58
CA TYR A 106 12.44 -13.80 22.50
C TYR A 106 13.88 -13.84 23.04
N ARG A 107 14.20 -12.95 23.98
CA ARG A 107 15.53 -12.86 24.60
C ARG A 107 15.88 -14.06 25.45
N GLU A 108 14.96 -14.49 26.31
CA GLU A 108 15.13 -15.65 27.18
C GLU A 108 15.46 -16.92 26.37
N HIS A 109 14.84 -17.05 25.20
CA HIS A 109 15.02 -18.20 24.31
C HIS A 109 16.14 -18.00 23.27
N GLY A 110 16.88 -16.89 23.31
CA GLY A 110 17.96 -16.61 22.36
C GLY A 110 17.48 -16.45 20.90
N LEU A 111 16.24 -16.03 20.69
CA LEU A 111 15.63 -15.83 19.37
C LEU A 111 15.82 -14.38 18.89
N PRO A 112 16.13 -14.17 17.59
CA PRO A 112 16.25 -12.82 17.04
C PRO A 112 14.89 -12.13 16.97
N LEU A 113 14.89 -10.81 17.18
CA LEU A 113 13.74 -9.94 17.01
C LEU A 113 14.21 -8.54 16.62
N ASP A 114 13.74 -8.04 15.48
CA ASP A 114 14.11 -6.73 14.93
C ASP A 114 12.94 -5.75 14.93
N ALA A 115 11.70 -6.25 14.88
CA ALA A 115 10.51 -5.40 14.97
C ALA A 115 9.29 -6.08 15.60
N VAL A 116 8.46 -5.28 16.25
CA VAL A 116 7.13 -5.66 16.74
C VAL A 116 6.09 -4.79 16.05
N HIS A 117 5.10 -5.43 15.42
CA HIS A 117 3.98 -4.77 14.75
C HIS A 117 2.79 -4.72 15.68
N LEU A 118 2.28 -3.52 15.93
CA LEU A 118 1.07 -3.30 16.73
C LEU A 118 -0.15 -3.19 15.81
N GLY A 119 -1.04 -4.18 15.91
CA GLY A 119 -2.33 -4.19 15.23
C GLY A 119 -3.33 -3.19 15.82
N VAL A 120 -4.59 -3.24 15.39
CA VAL A 120 -5.60 -2.21 15.73
C VAL A 120 -5.90 -2.07 17.23
N GLY A 121 -5.47 -3.03 18.06
CA GLY A 121 -5.63 -2.99 19.51
C GLY A 121 -4.89 -1.84 20.21
N HIS A 122 -3.83 -1.27 19.61
CA HIS A 122 -3.14 -0.12 20.20
C HIS A 122 -3.82 1.23 19.95
N LEU A 123 -4.84 1.27 19.09
CA LEU A 123 -5.57 2.47 18.72
C LEU A 123 -6.71 2.73 19.69
N SER A 124 -6.90 3.98 20.13
CA SER A 124 -8.04 4.37 20.94
C SER A 124 -9.34 4.21 20.14
N SER A 125 -10.24 3.36 20.65
CA SER A 125 -11.50 3.00 19.98
C SER A 125 -11.33 2.60 18.51
N ARG A 126 -10.17 2.02 18.13
CA ARG A 126 -9.81 1.63 16.76
C ARG A 126 -9.76 2.79 15.76
N ARG A 127 -9.69 4.04 16.23
CA ARG A 127 -9.59 5.24 15.38
C ARG A 127 -8.16 5.37 14.84
N VAL A 128 -8.04 5.63 13.54
CA VAL A 128 -6.73 5.91 12.92
C VAL A 128 -6.13 7.18 13.50
N PHE A 129 -4.80 7.27 13.54
CA PHE A 129 -4.06 8.41 14.10
C PHE A 129 -4.33 8.71 15.60
N THR A 130 -4.73 7.72 16.40
CA THR A 130 -4.78 7.78 17.88
C THR A 130 -3.97 6.68 18.58
N VAL A 131 -3.80 6.76 19.90
CA VAL A 131 -3.22 5.74 20.78
C VAL A 131 -4.19 5.50 21.94
N ASP A 132 -4.35 4.25 22.36
CA ASP A 132 -5.12 3.90 23.56
C ASP A 132 -4.26 4.12 24.80
N ASP A 133 -4.44 5.26 25.49
CA ASP A 133 -3.62 5.65 26.64
C ASP A 133 -3.83 4.79 27.89
N GLU A 134 -4.90 3.99 27.96
CA GLU A 134 -5.08 3.03 29.07
C GLU A 134 -4.17 1.81 28.88
N ARG A 135 -4.07 1.31 27.65
CA ARG A 135 -3.21 0.17 27.30
C ARG A 135 -1.76 0.59 27.03
N PHE A 136 -1.57 1.79 26.50
CA PHE A 136 -0.28 2.33 26.06
C PHE A 136 0.02 3.73 26.65
N PRO A 137 -0.01 3.88 27.99
CA PRO A 137 0.17 5.18 28.66
C PRO A 137 1.56 5.82 28.49
N LYS A 138 2.57 5.04 28.11
CA LYS A 138 3.98 5.43 27.98
C LYS A 138 4.57 4.87 26.68
N LEU A 139 3.79 4.86 25.60
CA LEU A 139 4.20 4.30 24.31
C LEU A 139 5.55 4.87 23.81
N PRO A 140 5.84 6.18 23.93
CA PRO A 140 7.15 6.71 23.55
C PRO A 140 8.31 6.14 24.38
N VAL A 141 8.08 5.82 25.65
CA VAL A 141 9.06 5.20 26.53
C VAL A 141 9.30 3.75 26.10
N LEU A 142 8.23 2.98 25.85
CA LEU A 142 8.35 1.63 25.30
C LEU A 142 9.12 1.63 23.97
N ALA A 143 8.77 2.54 23.05
CA ALA A 143 9.45 2.66 21.77
C ALA A 143 10.95 2.94 21.94
N ASP A 144 11.32 3.80 22.89
CA ASP A 144 12.70 4.16 23.18
C ASP A 144 13.48 3.03 23.89
N GLU A 145 12.84 2.30 24.80
CA GLU A 145 13.36 1.07 25.41
C GLU A 145 13.72 0.06 24.31
N LEU A 146 12.74 -0.35 23.51
CA LEU A 146 12.93 -1.33 22.43
C LEU A 146 13.96 -0.85 21.41
N ARG A 147 13.99 0.45 21.10
CA ARG A 147 14.96 1.01 20.17
C ARG A 147 16.41 0.85 20.65
N ARG A 148 16.69 1.04 21.95
CA ARG A 148 18.03 0.81 22.53
C ARG A 148 18.46 -0.65 22.41
N GLU A 149 17.49 -1.55 22.33
CA GLU A 149 17.69 -2.98 22.21
C GLU A 149 17.80 -3.46 20.76
N GLY A 150 17.74 -2.54 19.79
CA GLY A 150 17.77 -2.85 18.36
C GLY A 150 16.40 -3.13 17.75
N ILE A 151 15.34 -3.21 18.56
CA ILE A 151 13.98 -3.53 18.12
C ILE A 151 13.24 -2.26 17.66
N ARG A 152 12.37 -2.38 16.66
CA ARG A 152 11.55 -1.27 16.12
C ARG A 152 10.07 -1.54 16.33
N LEU A 153 9.30 -0.49 16.62
CA LEU A 153 7.85 -0.56 16.61
C LEU A 153 7.29 -0.20 15.23
N VAL A 154 6.32 -0.98 14.77
CA VAL A 154 5.57 -0.75 13.53
C VAL A 154 4.08 -0.56 13.90
N SER A 155 3.47 0.53 13.44
CA SER A 155 2.04 0.81 13.71
C SER A 155 1.18 0.43 12.52
N VAL A 156 0.03 -0.22 12.76
CA VAL A 156 -0.99 -0.39 11.72
C VAL A 156 -1.66 0.95 11.38
N VAL A 157 -1.87 1.20 10.09
CA VAL A 157 -2.64 2.34 9.57
C VAL A 157 -3.59 1.85 8.49
N GLY A 158 -4.89 1.98 8.71
CA GLY A 158 -5.93 1.67 7.71
C GLY A 158 -6.48 2.93 7.03
N PRO A 159 -7.16 2.80 5.88
CA PRO A 159 -7.78 3.94 5.19
C PRO A 159 -9.14 4.35 5.76
N ALA A 160 -9.80 3.47 6.52
CA ALA A 160 -11.15 3.71 7.03
C ALA A 160 -11.13 4.71 8.19
N VAL A 161 -11.80 5.84 8.02
CA VAL A 161 -11.90 6.91 9.02
C VAL A 161 -13.31 6.89 9.61
N GLY A 162 -13.44 6.74 10.93
CA GLY A 162 -14.74 6.81 11.61
C GLY A 162 -15.43 8.15 11.35
N SER A 163 -16.72 8.12 11.02
CA SER A 163 -17.44 9.27 10.45
C SER A 163 -18.23 10.10 11.47
N GLU A 164 -17.86 9.98 12.75
CA GLU A 164 -18.46 10.69 13.87
C GLU A 164 -17.85 12.10 14.00
N PRO A 165 -18.65 13.16 14.19
CA PRO A 165 -18.14 14.49 14.51
C PRO A 165 -17.27 14.48 15.78
N GLY A 166 -16.18 15.26 15.78
CA GLY A 166 -15.20 15.28 16.87
C GLY A 166 -14.06 14.28 16.71
N VAL A 167 -14.10 13.42 15.68
CA VAL A 167 -12.94 12.66 15.24
C VAL A 167 -12.06 13.58 14.39
N ALA A 168 -10.91 14.01 14.92
CA ALA A 168 -10.06 15.01 14.27
C ALA A 168 -9.75 14.74 12.79
N VAL A 169 -9.40 13.49 12.44
CA VAL A 169 -9.12 13.09 11.05
C VAL A 169 -10.36 13.18 10.16
N TYR A 170 -11.55 12.90 10.72
CA TYR A 170 -12.81 13.05 10.00
C TYR A 170 -13.15 14.53 9.78
N ASP A 171 -13.13 15.33 10.84
CA ASP A 171 -13.45 16.75 10.79
C ASP A 171 -12.52 17.50 9.81
N GLU A 172 -11.20 17.26 9.90
CA GLU A 172 -10.22 17.81 8.96
C GLU A 172 -10.46 17.37 7.51
N GLY A 173 -10.85 16.10 7.32
CA GLY A 173 -11.14 15.53 6.01
C GLY A 173 -12.41 16.12 5.39
N VAL A 174 -13.42 16.42 6.21
CA VAL A 174 -14.64 17.13 5.76
C VAL A 174 -14.29 18.55 5.31
N GLU A 175 -13.51 19.29 6.10
CA GLU A 175 -13.07 20.65 5.74
C GLU A 175 -12.28 20.70 4.43
N ARG A 176 -11.54 19.62 4.12
CA ARG A 176 -10.67 19.51 2.96
C ARG A 176 -11.33 18.92 1.72
N ASP A 177 -12.59 18.49 1.83
CA ASP A 177 -13.26 17.72 0.79
C ASP A 177 -12.45 16.47 0.38
N ALA A 178 -11.95 15.72 1.38
CA ALA A 178 -10.93 14.70 1.17
C ALA A 178 -11.49 13.29 0.92
N PHE A 179 -12.81 13.08 1.06
CA PHE A 179 -13.41 11.75 1.03
C PHE A 179 -13.99 11.38 -0.33
N VAL A 180 -13.96 10.09 -0.66
CA VAL A 180 -14.59 9.53 -1.86
C VAL A 180 -16.09 9.84 -1.85
N ARG A 181 -16.61 10.25 -3.01
CA ARG A 181 -18.02 10.64 -3.20
C ARG A 181 -18.74 9.69 -4.15
N ASP A 182 -20.05 9.59 -4.05
CA ASP A 182 -20.87 8.86 -5.01
C ASP A 182 -21.17 9.71 -6.26
N ALA A 183 -21.94 9.14 -7.21
CA ALA A 183 -22.31 9.85 -8.43
C ALA A 183 -23.24 11.06 -8.20
N SER A 184 -23.89 11.17 -7.03
CA SER A 184 -24.70 12.32 -6.62
C SER A 184 -23.88 13.39 -5.89
N GLY A 185 -22.59 13.14 -5.66
CA GLY A 185 -21.69 14.03 -4.94
C GLY A 185 -21.75 13.87 -3.42
N GLN A 186 -22.46 12.88 -2.87
CA GLN A 186 -22.48 12.62 -1.43
C GLN A 186 -21.28 11.77 -1.01
N VAL A 187 -20.79 11.94 0.23
CA VAL A 187 -19.67 11.13 0.73
C VAL A 187 -20.09 9.66 0.84
N VAL A 188 -19.27 8.76 0.32
CA VAL A 188 -19.50 7.31 0.42
C VAL A 188 -19.25 6.87 1.85
N ARG A 189 -20.29 6.32 2.50
CA ARG A 189 -20.24 5.77 3.86
C ARG A 189 -20.21 4.25 3.79
N GLY A 190 -19.16 3.65 4.32
CA GLY A 190 -19.05 2.21 4.51
C GLY A 190 -19.16 1.81 5.98
N VAL A 191 -18.93 0.53 6.25
CA VAL A 191 -18.90 -0.02 7.61
C VAL A 191 -17.50 -0.56 7.89
N GLY A 192 -16.98 -0.30 9.07
CA GLY A 192 -15.66 -0.74 9.49
C GLY A 192 -15.60 -1.03 10.99
N TRP A 193 -14.38 -1.14 11.51
CA TRP A 193 -14.13 -1.45 12.91
C TRP A 193 -14.67 -0.42 13.92
N THR A 194 -14.91 0.81 13.47
CA THR A 194 -15.48 1.92 14.27
C THR A 194 -16.95 2.18 13.96
N GLY A 195 -17.66 1.24 13.33
CA GLY A 195 -19.02 1.49 12.82
C GLY A 195 -18.98 2.20 11.47
N ASP A 196 -19.67 3.32 11.33
CA ASP A 196 -19.75 4.07 10.07
C ASP A 196 -18.40 4.72 9.75
N VAL A 197 -17.87 4.43 8.57
CA VAL A 197 -16.57 4.92 8.10
C VAL A 197 -16.67 5.61 6.75
N VAL A 198 -15.72 6.51 6.50
CA VAL A 198 -15.49 7.15 5.20
C VAL A 198 -14.05 6.90 4.77
N PHE A 199 -13.80 7.06 3.47
CA PHE A 199 -12.54 6.69 2.84
C PHE A 199 -11.90 7.91 2.16
N PRO A 200 -10.68 8.32 2.54
CA PRO A 200 -9.96 9.37 1.85
C PRO A 200 -9.72 9.01 0.38
N ASP A 201 -9.92 9.95 -0.54
CA ASP A 201 -9.60 9.73 -1.94
C ASP A 201 -8.09 9.87 -2.19
N PHE A 202 -7.32 8.81 -1.97
CA PHE A 202 -5.87 8.83 -2.20
C PHE A 202 -5.49 9.07 -3.66
N THR A 203 -6.42 9.00 -4.61
CA THR A 203 -6.14 9.35 -6.00
C THR A 203 -5.99 10.86 -6.20
N ASP A 204 -6.35 11.70 -5.21
CA ASP A 204 -6.07 13.14 -5.18
C ASP A 204 -4.72 13.41 -4.49
N ALA A 205 -3.81 14.11 -5.19
CA ALA A 205 -2.53 14.53 -4.65
C ALA A 205 -2.63 15.37 -3.36
N ARG A 206 -3.68 16.20 -3.22
CA ARG A 206 -3.92 17.03 -2.03
C ARG A 206 -4.26 16.16 -0.82
N VAL A 207 -5.09 15.13 -1.03
CA VAL A 207 -5.46 14.15 0.00
C VAL A 207 -4.23 13.32 0.40
N ARG A 208 -3.39 12.92 -0.57
CA ARG A 208 -2.12 12.23 -0.26
C ARG A 208 -1.19 13.10 0.59
N ALA A 209 -1.05 14.38 0.27
CA ALA A 209 -0.21 15.31 1.04
C ALA A 209 -0.73 15.50 2.48
N TRP A 210 -2.05 15.70 2.64
CA TRP A 210 -2.69 15.79 3.96
C TRP A 210 -2.50 14.50 4.77
N TRP A 211 -2.86 13.36 4.21
CA TRP A 211 -2.74 12.07 4.88
C TRP A 211 -1.30 11.72 5.24
N GLY A 212 -0.35 11.99 4.33
CA GLY A 212 1.08 11.86 4.59
C GLY A 212 1.55 12.73 5.76
N GLY A 213 0.92 13.88 5.98
CA GLY A 213 1.16 14.76 7.12
C GLY A 213 0.79 14.15 8.47
N LEU A 214 -0.25 13.32 8.52
CA LEU A 214 -0.74 12.68 9.74
C LEU A 214 0.27 11.70 10.35
N TYR A 215 1.22 11.18 9.57
CA TYR A 215 2.31 10.33 10.07
C TYR A 215 3.24 11.04 11.06
N ALA A 216 3.22 12.37 11.13
CA ALA A 216 3.97 13.13 12.12
C ALA A 216 3.61 12.72 13.56
N GLU A 217 2.33 12.48 13.83
CA GLU A 217 1.88 12.03 15.15
C GLU A 217 2.49 10.65 15.47
N ARG A 218 2.51 9.72 14.52
CA ARG A 218 3.08 8.37 14.76
C ARG A 218 4.58 8.38 14.97
N LEU A 219 5.28 9.22 14.23
CA LEU A 219 6.71 9.43 14.44
C LEU A 219 6.98 10.01 15.84
N ALA A 220 6.11 10.90 16.34
CA ALA A 220 6.22 11.45 17.69
C ALA A 220 6.00 10.36 18.78
N GLN A 221 5.19 9.35 18.51
CA GLN A 221 5.04 8.17 19.39
C GLN A 221 6.25 7.22 19.37
N GLY A 222 7.23 7.43 18.50
CA GLY A 222 8.44 6.61 18.39
C GLY A 222 8.33 5.42 17.42
N PHE A 223 7.26 5.33 16.62
CA PHE A 223 7.15 4.31 15.57
C PHE A 223 8.20 4.52 14.47
N ALA A 224 8.76 3.42 13.97
CA ALA A 224 9.78 3.42 12.92
C ALA A 224 9.31 2.83 11.59
N GLY A 225 8.17 2.13 11.58
CA GLY A 225 7.54 1.57 10.38
C GLY A 225 6.03 1.62 10.45
N PHE A 226 5.38 1.37 9.32
CA PHE A 226 3.93 1.43 9.19
C PHE A 226 3.42 0.24 8.37
N TRP A 227 2.39 -0.42 8.90
CA TRP A 227 1.69 -1.51 8.23
C TRP A 227 0.37 -0.98 7.69
N HIS A 228 0.28 -0.83 6.37
CA HIS A 228 -1.01 -0.52 5.72
C HIS A 228 -1.86 -1.78 5.65
N SER A 229 -3.06 -1.70 6.22
CA SER A 229 -4.00 -2.82 6.26
C SER A 229 -5.34 -2.39 5.66
N VAL A 230 -6.03 -3.34 5.03
CA VAL A 230 -7.38 -3.17 4.45
C VAL A 230 -7.49 -1.99 3.46
N ASN A 231 -6.44 -1.79 2.65
CA ASN A 231 -6.31 -0.67 1.71
C ASN A 231 -6.74 -1.00 0.28
N GLU A 232 -7.55 -2.05 0.10
CA GLU A 232 -8.16 -2.43 -1.17
C GLU A 232 -9.11 -1.37 -1.76
N PRO A 233 -9.86 -0.52 -1.01
CA PRO A 233 -10.17 -0.38 0.43
C PRO A 233 -11.35 -1.23 0.93
N THR A 234 -11.22 -1.83 2.11
CA THR A 234 -12.28 -2.70 2.64
C THR A 234 -13.40 -1.93 3.35
N SER A 235 -14.64 -2.16 2.92
CA SER A 235 -15.87 -1.85 3.68
C SER A 235 -16.56 -3.17 4.05
N PHE A 236 -16.97 -3.34 5.30
CA PHE A 236 -17.63 -4.55 5.78
C PHE A 236 -19.06 -4.65 5.23
N THR A 237 -19.20 -5.35 4.11
CA THR A 237 -20.48 -5.75 3.47
C THR A 237 -21.52 -4.63 3.35
N ALA A 238 -21.11 -3.37 3.24
CA ALA A 238 -22.03 -2.25 3.06
C ALA A 238 -22.62 -2.20 1.64
N PHE A 239 -21.94 -2.81 0.66
CA PHE A 239 -22.21 -2.62 -0.77
C PHE A 239 -22.37 -3.93 -1.55
N GLY A 240 -22.54 -5.06 -0.86
CA GLY A 240 -22.59 -6.40 -1.47
C GLY A 240 -21.23 -7.02 -1.80
N GLU A 241 -20.19 -6.20 -1.96
CA GLU A 241 -18.79 -6.61 -2.06
C GLU A 241 -17.96 -5.96 -0.92
N PRO A 242 -16.83 -6.56 -0.48
CA PRO A 242 -15.97 -5.99 0.57
C PRO A 242 -15.07 -4.85 0.06
N THR A 243 -15.62 -3.96 -0.77
CA THR A 243 -14.91 -2.81 -1.39
C THR A 243 -15.88 -1.65 -1.64
N LEU A 244 -15.40 -0.49 -2.09
CA LEU A 244 -16.26 0.65 -2.46
C LEU A 244 -17.11 0.35 -3.70
N PRO A 245 -18.29 1.00 -3.85
CA PRO A 245 -19.11 0.86 -5.04
C PRO A 245 -18.33 1.21 -6.30
N ARG A 246 -18.46 0.41 -7.36
CA ARG A 246 -17.81 0.66 -8.67
C ARG A 246 -18.11 2.04 -9.25
N SER A 247 -19.28 2.61 -8.93
CA SER A 247 -19.71 3.95 -9.36
C SER A 247 -19.15 5.10 -8.52
N ALA A 248 -18.50 4.83 -7.38
CA ALA A 248 -17.91 5.87 -6.53
C ALA A 248 -16.89 6.68 -7.34
N ARG A 249 -16.90 8.00 -7.15
CA ARG A 249 -16.14 8.99 -7.90
C ARG A 249 -14.81 9.28 -7.22
N HIS A 250 -13.78 9.33 -8.05
CA HIS A 250 -12.40 9.58 -7.65
C HIS A 250 -11.80 10.72 -8.49
N ALA A 251 -10.86 11.45 -7.89
CA ALA A 251 -10.16 12.56 -8.52
C ALA A 251 -9.21 12.08 -9.64
N LEU A 252 -8.53 10.94 -9.45
CA LEU A 252 -7.52 10.40 -10.38
C LEU A 252 -6.54 11.48 -10.87
N ASP A 253 -5.91 12.17 -9.90
CA ASP A 253 -5.02 13.32 -10.12
C ASP A 253 -5.63 14.41 -11.03
N GLY A 254 -6.94 14.64 -10.88
CA GLY A 254 -7.71 15.68 -11.58
C GLY A 254 -8.35 15.24 -12.91
N ARG A 255 -8.05 14.04 -13.42
CA ARG A 255 -8.73 13.50 -14.61
C ARG A 255 -10.21 13.21 -14.35
N GLY A 256 -10.54 12.89 -13.11
CA GLY A 256 -11.83 12.34 -12.74
C GLY A 256 -12.00 10.91 -13.26
N GLY A 257 -12.80 10.14 -12.55
CA GLY A 257 -13.22 8.81 -12.95
C GLY A 257 -14.00 8.15 -11.84
N ASP A 258 -14.11 6.84 -11.92
CA ASP A 258 -14.80 6.07 -10.89
C ASP A 258 -13.96 4.92 -10.35
N HIS A 259 -14.53 4.24 -9.37
CA HIS A 259 -13.83 3.22 -8.62
C HIS A 259 -13.40 2.05 -9.50
N ARG A 260 -14.00 1.82 -10.68
CA ARG A 260 -13.53 0.79 -11.63
C ARG A 260 -12.10 1.04 -12.11
N GLU A 261 -11.73 2.32 -12.33
CA GLU A 261 -10.36 2.71 -12.69
C GLU A 261 -9.48 2.88 -11.44
N ALA A 262 -10.06 3.33 -10.32
CA ALA A 262 -9.31 3.64 -9.10
C ALA A 262 -8.99 2.42 -8.22
N HIS A 263 -9.75 1.32 -8.34
CA HIS A 263 -9.69 0.18 -7.43
C HIS A 263 -8.26 -0.34 -7.22
N ASN A 264 -7.61 -0.78 -8.29
CA ASN A 264 -6.27 -1.39 -8.20
C ASN A 264 -5.13 -0.39 -7.91
N VAL A 265 -5.40 0.91 -7.92
CA VAL A 265 -4.41 1.96 -7.60
C VAL A 265 -4.65 2.64 -6.27
N TYR A 266 -5.80 2.43 -5.61
CA TYR A 266 -6.15 3.07 -4.35
C TYR A 266 -5.13 2.75 -3.25
N GLY A 267 -4.84 1.46 -3.02
CA GLY A 267 -3.88 1.03 -2.00
C GLY A 267 -2.45 1.50 -2.31
N LEU A 268 -2.08 1.52 -3.59
CA LEU A 268 -0.83 2.09 -4.07
C LEU A 268 -0.73 3.59 -3.74
N CYS A 269 -1.80 4.34 -3.96
CA CYS A 269 -1.86 5.77 -3.65
C CYS A 269 -1.80 6.05 -2.14
N MET A 270 -2.39 5.20 -1.29
CA MET A 270 -2.22 5.27 0.17
C MET A 270 -0.75 5.05 0.57
N GLY A 271 -0.10 4.03 0.00
CA GLY A 271 1.32 3.77 0.22
C GLY A 271 2.20 4.93 -0.23
N ARG A 272 1.87 5.55 -1.36
CA ARG A 272 2.53 6.76 -1.86
C ARG A 272 2.37 7.95 -0.91
N ALA A 273 1.17 8.17 -0.37
CA ALA A 273 0.92 9.24 0.62
C ALA A 273 1.83 9.10 1.85
N ALA A 274 1.93 7.87 2.38
CA ALA A 274 2.83 7.57 3.49
C ALA A 274 4.31 7.77 3.10
N TYR A 275 4.74 7.21 1.97
CA TYR A 275 6.13 7.34 1.50
C TYR A 275 6.55 8.81 1.35
N GLU A 276 5.75 9.61 0.67
CA GLU A 276 6.02 11.02 0.42
C GLU A 276 6.01 11.82 1.74
N GLY A 277 5.00 11.63 2.60
CA GLY A 277 4.90 12.30 3.89
C GLY A 277 6.05 11.99 4.84
N LEU A 278 6.50 10.73 4.87
CA LEU A 278 7.64 10.27 5.67
C LEU A 278 8.96 10.81 5.13
N ARG A 279 9.16 10.84 3.80
CA ARG A 279 10.40 11.30 3.18
C ARG A 279 10.69 12.78 3.50
N GLU A 280 9.65 13.61 3.60
CA GLU A 280 9.77 15.01 3.99
C GLU A 280 10.17 15.18 5.47
N ARG A 281 9.65 14.32 6.35
CA ARG A 281 9.76 14.49 7.82
C ARG A 281 10.94 13.75 8.43
N ALA A 282 11.38 12.67 7.79
CA ALA A 282 12.45 11.82 8.30
C ALA A 282 13.43 11.40 7.18
N PRO A 283 14.12 12.36 6.54
CA PRO A 283 14.96 12.11 5.36
C PRO A 283 16.14 11.16 5.62
N ARG A 284 16.53 10.98 6.89
CA ARG A 284 17.62 10.06 7.30
C ARG A 284 17.16 8.63 7.58
N SER A 285 15.89 8.40 7.95
CA SER A 285 15.34 7.06 8.18
C SER A 285 14.58 6.53 6.97
N VAL A 286 14.10 7.39 6.07
CA VAL A 286 13.22 7.06 4.94
C VAL A 286 13.99 6.91 3.62
N ARG A 287 15.12 6.19 3.64
CA ARG A 287 15.55 5.51 2.40
C ARG A 287 14.63 4.31 2.05
N SER A 288 13.62 4.07 2.88
CA SER A 288 13.26 2.75 3.35
C SER A 288 11.75 2.46 3.39
N CYS A 289 10.91 3.43 3.01
CA CYS A 289 9.51 3.15 2.72
C CYS A 289 9.46 2.74 1.24
N SER A 290 8.66 1.74 0.88
CA SER A 290 8.56 1.24 -0.48
C SER A 290 8.19 2.39 -1.43
N ARG A 291 9.05 2.66 -2.42
CA ARG A 291 8.57 3.31 -3.64
C ARG A 291 7.59 2.30 -4.23
N VAL A 292 6.30 2.53 -4.05
CA VAL A 292 5.30 1.53 -4.44
C VAL A 292 5.38 1.36 -5.96
N PRO A 293 5.75 0.16 -6.46
CA PRO A 293 5.72 -0.09 -7.89
C PRO A 293 4.26 -0.15 -8.32
N GLY A 294 3.87 0.58 -9.38
CA GLY A 294 2.56 0.37 -10.01
C GLY A 294 1.77 1.59 -10.49
N GLY A 295 2.34 2.80 -10.59
CA GLY A 295 1.65 3.95 -11.18
C GLY A 295 2.42 4.56 -12.35
N PRO A 296 1.80 4.89 -13.49
CA PRO A 296 2.45 5.65 -14.55
C PRO A 296 2.86 7.03 -13.99
N GLY A 297 4.15 7.36 -14.14
CA GLY A 297 4.76 8.52 -13.50
C GLY A 297 4.19 9.85 -14.00
N CYS A 298 3.82 10.73 -13.07
CA CYS A 298 3.77 12.16 -13.34
C CYS A 298 5.20 12.70 -13.37
N SER A 299 5.71 12.99 -14.57
CA SER A 299 6.94 13.74 -14.78
C SER A 299 6.74 15.21 -14.40
N GLY A 300 7.22 15.59 -13.22
CA GLY A 300 7.46 17.00 -12.86
C GLY A 300 8.77 17.45 -13.49
N THR A 301 8.68 18.31 -14.49
CA THR A 301 9.79 18.96 -15.19
C THR A 301 10.55 19.90 -14.27
N ALA A 302 11.82 19.60 -14.02
CA ALA A 302 12.80 20.60 -13.64
C ALA A 302 14.17 20.22 -14.19
N GLY A 303 14.69 21.02 -15.14
CA GLY A 303 16.12 21.03 -15.48
C GLY A 303 16.50 20.38 -16.81
N ARG A 304 16.43 21.18 -17.88
CA ARG A 304 17.26 21.19 -19.10
C ARG A 304 18.14 19.95 -19.39
N GLY A 305 17.81 19.23 -20.45
CA GLY A 305 18.73 18.31 -21.12
C GLY A 305 18.03 17.53 -22.23
N ARG A 306 18.43 17.72 -23.48
CA ARG A 306 17.90 17.02 -24.65
C ARG A 306 18.28 15.53 -24.62
N ALA A 307 17.33 14.65 -24.86
CA ALA A 307 17.49 13.37 -25.56
C ALA A 307 16.06 12.84 -25.84
N ARG A 308 15.54 12.98 -27.06
CA ARG A 308 15.46 11.92 -28.10
C ARG A 308 15.17 10.52 -27.56
N TRP A 309 13.90 10.15 -27.81
CA TRP A 309 13.17 8.89 -27.63
C TRP A 309 12.81 8.55 -26.19
#